data_AF-A0AAE3K324-F1
#
_entry.id   AF-A0AAE3K324-F1
#
_cell.length_a   1.000
_cell.length_b   1.000
_cell.length_c   1.000
_cell.angle_alpha   90.00
_cell.angle_beta   90.00
_cell.angle_gamma   90.00
#
_symmetry.space_group_name_H-M   'P 1'
#
loop_
_entity.id
_entity.type
_entity.pdbx_description
1 polymer ?
#
loop_
_entity_poly.entity_id
_entity_poly.type
_entity_poly.pdbx_seq_one_letter_code
_entity_poly.pdbx_strand_id
1 'polypeptide(L)'
;MEITVYYKGNKIEIRDKIVTLMGGTARYEIGRAVYYVLKALYSIPRLYGSPPKGDVIDSWKNSFEREMSRLIASEIEVEKIAFPEATIRVEFKKLAVNVALNQRQFSVNVELKERPNVENSLAGLIKVDSFYFDSIEKVRPFVVLGNRSGLIAAFNRFLILRNEGAPGIPKTLGVISEFVNSIVLMEGSVYDLYGRKITTSPEGLVLDGSLVYNADPETLSLFPLKFLLEGSKGFFVIEDPEANLSKENKEKVKELILGNPSTFLISTNDEDFALGKVFRVPQS
;
A
#
# COMPACT_ATOMS: atom_id res chain seq x y z
N MET A 1 15.09 1.60 0.59
CA MET A 1 14.56 0.23 0.48
C MET A 1 14.56 -0.21 -1.00
N GLU A 2 14.84 -1.47 -1.33
CA GLU A 2 14.62 -2.00 -2.70
C GLU A 2 13.63 -3.17 -2.65
N ILE A 3 12.70 -3.26 -3.62
CA ILE A 3 11.75 -4.37 -3.70
C ILE A 3 11.96 -5.11 -5.00
N THR A 4 12.07 -6.43 -4.95
CA THR A 4 12.12 -7.29 -6.13
C THR A 4 10.95 -8.28 -6.09
N VAL A 5 10.19 -8.35 -7.16
CA VAL A 5 9.14 -9.36 -7.34
C VAL A 5 9.59 -10.38 -8.38
N TYR A 6 9.57 -11.65 -8.01
CA TYR A 6 9.76 -12.78 -8.90
C TYR A 6 8.39 -13.39 -9.22
N TYR A 7 7.95 -13.32 -10.47
CA TYR A 7 6.64 -13.80 -10.93
C TYR A 7 6.78 -14.55 -12.25
N LYS A 8 6.39 -15.83 -12.29
CA LYS A 8 6.47 -16.70 -13.48
C LYS A 8 7.83 -16.60 -14.23
N GLY A 9 8.93 -16.64 -13.49
CA GLY A 9 10.29 -16.52 -14.06
C GLY A 9 10.73 -15.10 -14.44
N ASN A 10 9.87 -14.10 -14.32
CA ASN A 10 10.20 -12.69 -14.55
C ASN A 10 10.66 -12.02 -13.26
N LYS A 11 11.65 -11.13 -13.38
CA LYS A 11 12.15 -10.31 -12.28
C LYS A 11 11.70 -8.85 -12.49
N ILE A 12 10.91 -8.33 -11.56
CA ILE A 12 10.46 -6.94 -11.53
C ILE A 12 11.20 -6.24 -10.39
N GLU A 13 12.04 -5.28 -10.73
CA GLU A 13 12.83 -4.51 -9.74
C GLU A 13 12.20 -3.14 -9.52
N ILE A 14 11.69 -2.91 -8.31
CA ILE A 14 11.15 -1.64 -7.84
C ILE A 14 12.22 -0.95 -7.01
N ARG A 15 13.11 -0.25 -7.73
CA ARG A 15 14.22 0.55 -7.19
C ARG A 15 14.05 2.03 -7.49
N ASP A 16 13.46 2.32 -8.64
CA ASP A 16 13.16 3.68 -9.07
C ASP A 16 11.98 4.25 -8.30
N LYS A 17 11.94 5.57 -8.21
CA LYS A 17 10.83 6.31 -7.57
C LYS A 17 9.48 5.96 -8.19
N ILE A 18 9.44 5.72 -9.51
CA ILE A 18 8.22 5.40 -10.24
C ILE A 18 8.49 4.18 -11.12
N VAL A 19 7.69 3.13 -10.92
CA VAL A 19 7.68 1.92 -11.73
C VAL A 19 6.27 1.68 -12.25
N THR A 20 6.14 1.40 -13.54
CA THR A 20 4.88 1.05 -14.19
C THR A 20 4.85 -0.43 -14.59
N LEU A 21 3.79 -1.12 -14.22
CA LEU A 21 3.43 -2.46 -14.68
C LEU A 21 2.37 -2.35 -15.78
N MET A 22 2.67 -2.90 -16.96
CA MET A 22 1.74 -3.00 -18.08
C MET A 22 1.49 -4.45 -18.46
N GLY A 23 0.44 -4.73 -19.23
CA GLY A 23 0.14 -6.05 -19.78
C GLY A 23 -1.06 -6.74 -19.13
N GLY A 24 -0.91 -8.03 -18.81
CA GLY A 24 -1.99 -8.87 -18.30
C GLY A 24 -2.63 -8.38 -16.99
N THR A 25 -3.73 -9.02 -16.58
CA THR A 25 -4.44 -8.74 -15.31
C THR A 25 -3.57 -8.97 -14.07
N ALA A 26 -2.54 -9.82 -14.17
CA ALA A 26 -1.57 -10.10 -13.12
C ALA A 26 -0.84 -8.84 -12.61
N ARG A 27 -0.82 -7.73 -13.36
CA ARG A 27 -0.24 -6.46 -12.88
C ARG A 27 -0.92 -5.95 -11.60
N TYR A 28 -2.24 -6.08 -11.49
CA TYR A 28 -2.98 -5.69 -10.29
C TYR A 28 -2.68 -6.62 -9.13
N GLU A 29 -2.62 -7.92 -9.40
CA GLU A 29 -2.31 -8.95 -8.39
C GLU A 29 -0.91 -8.75 -7.80
N ILE A 30 0.09 -8.46 -8.64
CA ILE A 30 1.46 -8.13 -8.21
C ILE A 30 1.46 -6.85 -7.37
N GLY A 31 0.80 -5.79 -7.84
CA GLY A 31 0.72 -4.52 -7.12
C GLY A 31 0.11 -4.69 -5.73
N ARG A 32 -1.02 -5.40 -5.64
CA ARG A 32 -1.69 -5.71 -4.37
C ARG A 32 -0.83 -6.59 -3.47
N ALA A 33 -0.16 -7.61 -4.01
CA ALA A 33 0.76 -8.43 -3.22
C ALA A 33 1.88 -7.60 -2.57
N VAL A 34 2.47 -6.67 -3.33
CA VAL A 34 3.46 -5.71 -2.79
C VAL A 34 2.83 -4.84 -1.71
N TYR A 35 1.62 -4.31 -1.92
CA TYR A 35 0.90 -3.53 -0.91
C TYR A 35 0.77 -4.26 0.44
N TYR A 36 0.31 -5.52 0.45
CA TYR A 36 0.13 -6.26 1.70
C TYR A 36 1.44 -6.63 2.40
N VAL A 37 2.50 -6.95 1.63
CA VAL A 37 3.83 -7.19 2.23
C VAL A 37 4.36 -5.92 2.90
N LEU A 38 4.22 -4.77 2.25
CA LEU A 38 4.60 -3.48 2.85
C LEU A 38 3.71 -3.11 4.04
N LYS A 39 2.42 -3.42 3.99
CA LYS A 39 1.47 -3.17 5.09
C LYS A 39 1.86 -3.97 6.33
N ALA A 40 2.22 -5.24 6.15
CA ALA A 40 2.74 -6.09 7.22
C ALA A 40 4.04 -5.52 7.79
N LEU A 41 5.02 -5.17 6.94
CA LEU A 41 6.30 -4.57 7.35
C LEU A 41 6.12 -3.27 8.16
N TYR A 42 5.22 -2.39 7.70
CA TYR A 42 4.90 -1.14 8.39
C TYR A 42 4.33 -1.40 9.79
N SER A 43 3.49 -2.45 9.91
CA SER A 43 2.74 -2.79 11.11
C SER A 43 3.51 -3.62 12.14
N ILE A 44 4.71 -4.12 11.82
CA ILE A 44 5.48 -4.93 12.78
C ILE A 44 5.79 -4.11 14.04
N PRO A 45 5.40 -4.56 15.24
CA PRO A 45 5.78 -3.92 16.49
C PRO A 45 7.26 -4.18 16.80
N ARG A 46 7.80 -3.48 17.80
CA ARG A 46 9.10 -3.84 18.35
C ARG A 46 9.02 -5.21 19.04
N LEU A 47 10.08 -6.02 18.97
CA LEU A 47 10.02 -7.45 19.35
C LEU A 47 10.79 -7.78 20.65
N TYR A 48 11.16 -6.78 21.44
CA TYR A 48 11.76 -6.97 22.76
C TYR A 48 10.68 -7.01 23.86
N GLY A 49 10.05 -8.16 24.07
CA GLY A 49 9.01 -8.29 25.12
C GLY A 49 8.99 -9.63 25.84
N SER A 50 9.79 -10.59 25.38
CA SER A 50 9.86 -11.92 25.97
C SER A 50 11.31 -12.38 26.04
N PRO A 51 11.72 -13.07 27.11
CA PRO A 51 13.07 -13.62 27.22
C PRO A 51 13.38 -14.52 26.01
N PRO A 52 14.59 -14.42 25.43
CA PRO A 52 14.99 -15.26 24.31
C PRO A 52 15.03 -16.73 24.75
N LYS A 53 14.57 -17.63 23.87
CA LYS A 53 14.77 -19.07 24.03
C LYS A 53 15.96 -19.49 23.15
N GLY A 54 17.17 -19.47 23.71
CA GLY A 54 18.40 -19.75 22.97
C GLY A 54 19.16 -18.48 22.60
N ASP A 55 19.77 -18.47 21.41
CA ASP A 55 20.49 -17.31 20.87
C ASP A 55 19.55 -16.12 20.63
N VAL A 56 19.92 -14.93 21.10
CA VAL A 56 19.13 -13.70 20.99
C VAL A 56 18.85 -13.27 19.55
N ILE A 57 19.79 -13.49 18.63
CA ILE A 57 19.66 -13.07 17.22
C ILE A 57 18.68 -14.02 16.52
N ASP A 58 18.87 -15.32 16.68
CA ASP A 58 17.96 -16.32 16.09
C ASP A 58 16.55 -16.23 16.72
N SER A 59 16.46 -15.99 18.02
CA SER A 59 15.18 -15.76 18.70
C SER A 59 14.46 -14.50 18.18
N TRP A 60 15.20 -13.42 17.91
CA TRP A 60 14.64 -12.22 17.29
C TRP A 60 14.16 -12.50 15.87
N LYS A 61 14.99 -13.14 15.04
CA LYS A 61 14.66 -13.52 13.65
C LYS A 61 13.37 -14.35 13.60
N ASN A 62 13.30 -15.41 14.41
CA ASN A 62 12.12 -16.29 14.47
C ASN A 62 10.87 -15.53 14.94
N SER A 63 11.03 -14.56 15.84
CA SER A 63 9.92 -13.71 16.30
C SER A 63 9.46 -12.75 15.21
N PHE A 64 10.39 -12.19 14.44
CA PHE A 64 10.08 -11.32 13.30
C PHE A 64 9.34 -12.08 12.20
N GLU A 65 9.85 -13.25 11.80
CA GLU A 65 9.21 -14.10 10.79
C GLU A 65 7.80 -14.54 11.22
N ARG A 66 7.63 -14.91 12.50
CA ARG A 66 6.33 -15.28 13.07
C ARG A 66 5.35 -14.12 13.07
N GLU A 67 5.79 -12.93 13.49
CA GLU A 67 4.92 -11.76 13.58
C GLU A 67 4.53 -11.23 12.19
N MET A 68 5.48 -11.18 11.25
CA MET A 68 5.17 -10.92 9.85
C MET A 68 4.17 -11.92 9.28
N SER A 69 4.38 -13.20 9.56
CA SER A 69 3.46 -14.24 9.10
C SER A 69 2.06 -14.07 9.68
N ARG A 70 1.97 -13.73 10.97
CA ARG A 70 0.69 -13.44 11.65
C ARG A 70 -0.02 -12.25 11.03
N LEU A 71 0.70 -11.17 10.74
CA LEU A 71 0.14 -9.97 10.10
C LEU A 71 -0.38 -10.29 8.70
N ILE A 72 0.42 -10.94 7.85
CA ILE A 72 -0.01 -11.33 6.49
C ILE A 72 -1.19 -12.31 6.54
N ALA A 73 -1.17 -13.31 7.42
CA ALA A 73 -2.27 -14.26 7.60
C ALA A 73 -3.59 -13.53 7.90
N SER A 74 -3.54 -12.55 8.81
CA SER A 74 -4.73 -11.83 9.24
C SER A 74 -5.38 -11.05 8.09
N GLU A 75 -4.59 -10.53 7.16
CA GLU A 75 -5.11 -9.86 5.97
C GLU A 75 -5.69 -10.88 4.98
N ILE A 76 -4.97 -11.97 4.68
CA ILE A 76 -5.44 -13.02 3.75
C ILE A 76 -6.75 -13.66 4.22
N GLU A 77 -6.85 -13.97 5.51
CA GLU A 77 -8.01 -14.65 6.10
C GLU A 77 -9.24 -13.75 6.12
N VAL A 78 -9.11 -12.51 6.61
CA VAL A 78 -10.22 -11.57 6.73
C VAL A 78 -10.72 -11.10 5.37
N GLU A 79 -9.79 -10.83 4.45
CA GLU A 79 -10.10 -10.27 3.14
C GLU A 79 -10.32 -11.34 2.05
N LYS A 80 -10.14 -12.63 2.39
CA LYS A 80 -10.25 -13.79 1.48
C LYS A 80 -9.41 -13.66 0.20
N ILE A 81 -8.26 -12.99 0.30
CA ILE A 81 -7.38 -12.72 -0.85
C ILE A 81 -6.74 -14.03 -1.34
N ALA A 82 -6.61 -14.16 -2.66
CA ALA A 82 -5.74 -15.13 -3.28
C ALA A 82 -4.65 -14.39 -4.04
N PHE A 83 -3.40 -14.60 -3.64
CA PHE A 83 -2.25 -14.00 -4.29
C PHE A 83 -1.74 -14.84 -5.47
N PRO A 84 -1.07 -14.21 -6.44
CA PRO A 84 -0.38 -14.95 -7.48
C PRO A 84 0.76 -15.77 -6.89
N GLU A 85 1.20 -16.80 -7.62
CA GLU A 85 2.48 -17.46 -7.31
C GLU A 85 3.62 -16.47 -7.58
N ALA A 86 4.16 -15.91 -6.50
CA ALA A 86 5.19 -14.88 -6.56
C ALA A 86 6.09 -14.94 -5.33
N THR A 87 7.34 -14.51 -5.48
CA THR A 87 8.23 -14.22 -4.35
C THR A 87 8.55 -12.74 -4.33
N ILE A 88 8.24 -12.08 -3.21
CA ILE A 88 8.56 -10.67 -2.98
C ILE A 88 9.74 -10.61 -2.02
N ARG A 89 10.84 -10.02 -2.48
CA ARG A 89 12.02 -9.74 -1.68
C ARG A 89 12.10 -8.25 -1.39
N VAL A 90 12.11 -7.88 -0.12
CA VAL A 90 12.33 -6.50 0.35
C VAL A 90 13.73 -6.41 0.96
N GLU A 91 14.58 -5.63 0.33
CA GLU A 91 15.98 -5.46 0.68
C GLU A 91 16.15 -4.23 1.58
N PHE A 92 16.72 -4.44 2.77
CA PHE A 92 17.18 -3.39 3.68
C PHE A 92 18.70 -3.45 3.83
N LYS A 93 19.29 -2.48 4.53
CA LYS A 93 20.74 -2.43 4.74
C LYS A 93 21.26 -3.67 5.48
N LYS A 94 20.65 -4.02 6.62
CA LYS A 94 21.16 -5.06 7.54
C LYS A 94 20.48 -6.42 7.37
N LEU A 95 19.36 -6.48 6.64
CA LEU A 95 18.57 -7.68 6.44
C LEU A 95 17.80 -7.65 5.11
N ALA A 96 17.29 -8.79 4.68
CA ALA A 96 16.30 -8.89 3.62
C ALA A 96 15.12 -9.76 4.08
N VAL A 97 13.92 -9.42 3.63
CA VAL A 97 12.70 -10.17 3.91
C VAL A 97 12.21 -10.77 2.62
N ASN A 98 12.12 -12.11 2.57
CA ASN A 98 11.58 -12.86 1.44
C ASN A 98 10.20 -13.37 1.83
N VAL A 99 9.18 -13.06 1.02
CA VAL A 99 7.82 -13.54 1.18
C VAL A 99 7.44 -14.32 -0.07
N ALA A 100 7.31 -15.63 0.06
CA ALA A 100 6.77 -16.47 -1.01
C ALA A 100 5.25 -16.57 -0.83
N LEU A 101 4.51 -16.30 -1.90
CA LEU A 101 3.06 -16.28 -1.97
C LEU A 101 2.61 -17.33 -2.98
N ASN A 102 1.57 -18.09 -2.63
CA ASN A 102 0.88 -19.01 -3.54
C ASN A 102 -0.59 -19.11 -3.12
N GLN A 103 -1.46 -18.39 -3.82
CA GLN A 103 -2.89 -18.31 -3.51
C GLN A 103 -3.14 -17.87 -2.06
N ARG A 104 -3.56 -18.78 -1.19
CA ARG A 104 -3.82 -18.54 0.23
C ARG A 104 -2.68 -19.01 1.14
N GLN A 105 -1.65 -19.62 0.58
CA GLN A 105 -0.47 -20.05 1.29
C GLN A 105 0.63 -18.99 1.14
N PHE A 106 1.41 -18.82 2.19
CA PHE A 106 2.57 -17.96 2.16
C PHE A 106 3.62 -18.45 3.15
N SER A 107 4.86 -18.00 2.96
CA SER A 107 5.95 -18.18 3.92
C SER A 107 6.80 -16.93 3.98
N VAL A 108 7.32 -16.63 5.16
CA VAL A 108 8.22 -15.49 5.41
C VAL A 108 9.57 -16.04 5.82
N ASN A 109 10.63 -15.54 5.21
CA ASN A 109 12.00 -15.86 5.57
C ASN A 109 12.84 -14.58 5.61
N VAL A 110 13.61 -14.42 6.68
CA VAL A 110 14.51 -13.30 6.90
C VAL A 110 15.95 -13.74 6.72
N GLU A 111 16.66 -13.01 5.87
CA GLU A 111 18.09 -13.13 5.68
C GLU A 111 18.80 -12.01 6.46
N LEU A 112 19.66 -12.37 7.41
CA LEU A 112 20.44 -11.41 8.18
C LEU A 112 21.79 -11.21 7.51
N LYS A 113 22.05 -10.00 7.01
CA LYS A 113 23.29 -9.66 6.30
C LYS A 113 24.40 -9.24 7.26
N GLU A 114 23.99 -8.56 8.33
CA GLU A 114 24.87 -8.12 9.41
C GLU A 114 24.40 -8.74 10.72
N ARG A 115 25.34 -9.12 11.58
CA ARG A 115 25.07 -9.67 12.92
C ARG A 115 25.69 -8.76 13.98
N PRO A 116 24.90 -8.17 14.90
CA PRO A 116 25.44 -7.35 15.97
C PRO A 116 26.14 -8.23 17.01
N ASN A 117 27.24 -7.75 17.59
CA ASN A 117 27.87 -8.41 18.73
C ASN A 117 27.15 -8.00 20.02
N VAL A 118 26.37 -8.92 20.58
CA VAL A 118 25.56 -8.68 21.78
C VAL A 118 25.65 -9.87 22.73
N GLU A 119 25.46 -9.60 24.01
CA GLU A 119 25.27 -10.64 25.01
C GLU A 119 23.95 -11.39 24.82
N ASN A 120 23.92 -12.66 25.20
CA ASN A 120 22.71 -13.48 25.16
C ASN A 120 21.80 -13.19 26.37
N SER A 121 21.23 -11.99 26.41
CA SER A 121 20.41 -11.48 27.52
C SER A 121 19.19 -10.70 27.00
N LEU A 122 18.28 -10.30 27.90
CA LEU A 122 17.19 -9.39 27.55
C LEU A 122 17.70 -8.02 27.06
N ALA A 123 18.77 -7.49 27.67
CA ALA A 123 19.40 -6.25 27.21
C ALA A 123 20.05 -6.44 25.83
N GLY A 124 20.62 -7.63 25.57
CA GLY A 124 21.06 -8.04 24.25
C GLY A 124 19.93 -8.03 23.22
N LEU A 125 18.76 -8.59 23.55
CA LEU A 125 17.59 -8.60 22.66
C LEU A 125 17.12 -7.18 22.29
N ILE A 126 17.10 -6.25 23.24
CA ILE A 126 16.75 -4.83 22.97
C ILE A 126 17.74 -4.20 21.97
N LYS A 127 19.02 -4.51 22.11
CA LYS A 127 20.08 -4.03 21.20
C LYS A 127 19.93 -4.65 19.80
N VAL A 128 19.67 -5.95 19.71
CA VAL A 128 19.40 -6.66 18.43
C VAL A 128 18.21 -6.05 17.72
N ASP A 129 17.11 -5.87 18.44
CA ASP A 129 15.88 -5.32 17.90
C ASP A 129 16.10 -3.89 17.39
N SER A 130 16.76 -3.05 18.17
CA SER A 130 17.12 -1.69 17.74
C SER A 130 18.06 -1.69 16.54
N PHE A 131 19.05 -2.59 16.53
CA PHE A 131 20.00 -2.71 15.42
C PHE A 131 19.30 -3.01 14.09
N TYR A 132 18.38 -3.98 14.06
CA TYR A 132 17.68 -4.33 12.82
C TYR A 132 16.59 -3.33 12.44
N PHE A 133 15.75 -2.89 13.39
CA PHE A 133 14.68 -1.93 13.09
C PHE A 133 15.20 -0.56 12.63
N ASP A 134 16.40 -0.15 13.05
CA ASP A 134 17.08 1.05 12.54
C ASP A 134 17.35 0.97 11.01
N SER A 135 17.44 -0.23 10.44
CA SER A 135 17.58 -0.40 8.99
C SER A 135 16.26 -0.59 8.23
N ILE A 136 15.16 -0.83 8.95
CA ILE A 136 13.84 -1.05 8.35
C ILE A 136 13.19 0.31 8.13
N GLU A 137 13.19 0.74 6.88
CA GLU A 137 12.48 1.94 6.45
C GLU A 137 10.97 1.68 6.50
N LYS A 138 10.29 2.17 7.54
CA LYS A 138 8.84 2.03 7.70
C LYS A 138 8.09 3.01 6.79
N VAL A 139 7.96 2.66 5.52
CA VAL A 139 7.17 3.41 4.55
C VAL A 139 5.70 2.99 4.65
N ARG A 140 4.79 3.95 4.83
CA ARG A 140 3.35 3.68 4.85
C ARG A 140 2.86 3.34 3.43
N PRO A 141 2.24 2.17 3.20
CA PRO A 141 1.68 1.85 1.90
C PRO A 141 0.27 2.42 1.75
N PHE A 142 -0.06 2.79 0.50
CA PHE A 142 -1.38 3.25 0.07
C PHE A 142 -1.78 2.49 -1.19
N VAL A 143 -3.07 2.21 -1.35
CA VAL A 143 -3.61 1.58 -2.56
C VAL A 143 -4.72 2.45 -3.13
N VAL A 144 -4.69 2.70 -4.44
CA VAL A 144 -5.75 3.40 -5.19
C VAL A 144 -6.22 2.50 -6.31
N LEU A 145 -7.53 2.19 -6.33
CA LEU A 145 -8.10 1.17 -7.22
C LEU A 145 -8.58 1.78 -8.55
N GLY A 146 -8.59 0.98 -9.62
CA GLY A 146 -8.99 1.42 -10.96
C GLY A 146 -10.48 1.79 -11.05
N ASN A 147 -11.32 1.11 -10.27
CA ASN A 147 -12.77 1.37 -10.17
C ASN A 147 -13.14 2.44 -9.13
N ARG A 148 -12.18 3.28 -8.72
CA ARG A 148 -12.33 4.28 -7.65
C ARG A 148 -13.56 5.18 -7.78
N SER A 149 -13.98 5.61 -8.97
CA SER A 149 -15.17 6.47 -9.13
C SER A 149 -16.43 5.83 -8.56
N GLY A 150 -16.68 4.56 -8.90
CA GLY A 150 -17.81 3.79 -8.39
C GLY A 150 -17.72 3.57 -6.87
N LEU A 151 -16.50 3.35 -6.36
CA LEU A 151 -16.28 3.19 -4.91
C LEU A 151 -16.56 4.48 -4.14
N ILE A 152 -16.07 5.64 -4.63
CA ILE A 152 -16.36 6.93 -4.00
C ILE A 152 -17.85 7.23 -4.07
N ALA A 153 -18.51 7.00 -5.20
CA ALA A 153 -19.96 7.18 -5.29
C ALA A 153 -20.71 6.33 -4.25
N ALA A 154 -20.39 5.04 -4.15
CA ALA A 154 -21.06 4.10 -3.26
C ALA A 154 -20.78 4.35 -1.77
N PHE A 155 -19.56 4.78 -1.44
CA PHE A 155 -19.08 4.83 -0.06
C PHE A 155 -18.78 6.24 0.45
N ASN A 156 -19.20 7.30 -0.25
CA ASN A 156 -18.85 8.68 0.09
C ASN A 156 -19.12 9.07 1.56
N ARG A 157 -20.14 8.48 2.19
CA ARG A 157 -20.49 8.74 3.60
C ARG A 157 -19.46 8.21 4.60
N PHE A 158 -18.74 7.14 4.24
CA PHE A 158 -17.71 6.52 5.08
C PHE A 158 -16.39 7.28 5.06
N LEU A 159 -16.25 8.26 4.16
CA LEU A 159 -15.05 9.10 4.04
C LEU A 159 -15.01 10.20 5.12
N ILE A 160 -16.10 10.40 5.86
CA ILE A 160 -16.25 11.49 6.83
C ILE A 160 -16.01 10.97 8.23
N LEU A 161 -15.03 11.55 8.92
CA LEU A 161 -14.79 11.31 10.33
C LEU A 161 -15.84 12.05 11.16
N ARG A 162 -16.78 11.29 11.73
CA ARG A 162 -17.74 11.76 12.73
C ARG A 162 -17.14 11.59 14.12
N ASN A 163 -17.35 12.55 15.02
CA ASN A 163 -16.91 12.43 16.41
C ASN A 163 -17.47 11.14 17.03
N GLU A 164 -16.60 10.42 17.75
CA GLU A 164 -16.82 9.10 18.40
C GLU A 164 -17.48 8.02 17.53
N GLY A 165 -16.65 7.11 17.01
CA GLY A 165 -17.13 5.81 16.52
C GLY A 165 -17.61 5.76 15.08
N ALA A 166 -17.16 6.67 14.19
CA ALA A 166 -17.45 6.56 12.76
C ALA A 166 -17.03 5.16 12.25
N PRO A 167 -17.98 4.30 11.84
CA PRO A 167 -17.65 2.95 11.43
C PRO A 167 -16.99 3.08 10.07
N GLY A 168 -15.67 2.91 10.01
CA GLY A 168 -15.00 2.66 8.74
C GLY A 168 -15.64 1.47 8.03
N ILE A 169 -15.38 1.33 6.74
CA ILE A 169 -15.87 0.16 6.00
C ILE A 169 -15.29 -1.11 6.64
N PRO A 170 -16.09 -2.17 6.84
CA PRO A 170 -15.61 -3.44 7.37
C PRO A 170 -14.43 -3.99 6.58
N LYS A 171 -13.38 -4.44 7.29
CA LYS A 171 -12.18 -5.06 6.69
C LYS A 171 -12.49 -6.27 5.81
N THR A 172 -13.62 -6.93 6.02
CA THR A 172 -14.09 -8.06 5.19
C THR A 172 -14.36 -7.69 3.73
N LEU A 173 -14.46 -6.39 3.40
CA LEU A 173 -14.52 -5.91 2.01
C LEU A 173 -13.13 -5.77 1.36
N GLY A 174 -12.08 -6.19 2.06
CA GLY A 174 -10.74 -6.34 1.53
C GLY A 174 -10.10 -5.04 1.11
N VAL A 175 -9.37 -5.08 -0.01
CA VAL A 175 -8.66 -3.92 -0.59
C VAL A 175 -9.56 -2.70 -0.83
N ILE A 176 -10.87 -2.88 -1.00
CA ILE A 176 -11.83 -1.78 -1.09
C ILE A 176 -11.90 -1.00 0.23
N SER A 177 -11.98 -1.72 1.36
CA SER A 177 -11.99 -1.11 2.69
C SER A 177 -10.68 -0.38 2.97
N GLU A 178 -9.56 -0.93 2.52
CA GLU A 178 -8.23 -0.32 2.64
C GLU A 178 -8.14 1.00 1.88
N PHE A 179 -8.61 1.02 0.62
CA PHE A 179 -8.66 2.24 -0.18
C PHE A 179 -9.57 3.29 0.44
N VAL A 180 -10.82 2.95 0.76
CA VAL A 180 -11.79 3.92 1.26
C VAL A 180 -11.40 4.45 2.64
N ASN A 181 -10.99 3.58 3.57
CA ASN A 181 -10.58 4.00 4.91
C ASN A 181 -9.26 4.79 4.91
N SER A 182 -8.50 4.80 3.81
CA SER A 182 -7.32 5.67 3.66
C SER A 182 -7.70 7.14 3.40
N ILE A 183 -8.94 7.40 2.97
CA ILE A 183 -9.47 8.72 2.70
C ILE A 183 -10.34 9.14 3.88
N VAL A 184 -9.75 9.94 4.77
CA VAL A 184 -10.42 10.42 5.98
C VAL A 184 -10.51 11.94 5.92
N LEU A 185 -11.73 12.43 5.80
CA LEU A 185 -12.04 13.86 5.79
C LEU A 185 -12.71 14.27 7.09
N MET A 186 -12.29 15.39 7.67
CA MET A 186 -12.96 15.96 8.84
C MET A 186 -14.30 16.56 8.43
N GLU A 187 -15.30 16.45 9.30
CA GLU A 187 -16.58 17.14 9.10
C GLU A 187 -16.39 18.66 9.04
N GLY A 188 -17.09 19.34 8.12
CA GLY A 188 -16.95 20.77 7.86
C GLY A 188 -15.73 21.18 7.03
N SER A 189 -14.90 20.23 6.58
CA SER A 189 -13.78 20.51 5.69
C SER A 189 -14.24 20.93 4.29
N VAL A 190 -13.44 21.80 3.66
CA VAL A 190 -13.60 22.23 2.27
C VAL A 190 -12.32 21.87 1.52
N TYR A 191 -12.47 21.20 0.38
CA TYR A 191 -11.38 20.73 -0.44
C TYR A 191 -11.56 21.21 -1.88
N ASP A 192 -10.52 21.87 -2.42
CA ASP A 192 -10.50 22.29 -3.83
C ASP A 192 -10.06 21.13 -4.72
N LEU A 193 -10.87 20.86 -5.74
CA LEU A 193 -10.61 19.92 -6.81
C LEU A 193 -10.57 20.67 -8.15
N TYR A 194 -9.50 21.43 -8.36
CA TYR A 194 -9.24 22.20 -9.58
C TYR A 194 -10.39 23.15 -9.93
N GLY A 195 -10.82 23.95 -8.95
CA GLY A 195 -11.89 24.93 -9.10
C GLY A 195 -13.29 24.42 -8.77
N ARG A 196 -13.47 23.11 -8.53
CA ARG A 196 -14.68 22.56 -7.90
C ARG A 196 -14.49 22.40 -6.40
N LYS A 197 -15.54 22.61 -5.61
CA LYS A 197 -15.47 22.53 -4.16
C LYS A 197 -16.15 21.27 -3.64
N ILE A 198 -15.37 20.42 -2.98
CA ILE A 198 -15.88 19.30 -2.20
C ILE A 198 -15.97 19.74 -0.73
N THR A 199 -17.16 19.65 -0.16
CA THR A 199 -17.42 19.95 1.25
C THR A 199 -17.96 18.72 1.96
N THR A 200 -17.60 18.53 3.21
CA THR A 200 -18.12 17.43 4.04
C THR A 200 -19.34 17.88 4.83
N SER A 201 -20.42 17.10 4.77
CA SER A 201 -21.64 17.34 5.53
C SER A 201 -22.07 16.07 6.29
N PRO A 202 -23.02 16.18 7.25
CA PRO A 202 -23.60 15.03 7.91
C PRO A 202 -24.24 14.01 6.95
N GLU A 203 -24.63 14.42 5.74
CA GLU A 203 -25.28 13.57 4.75
C GLU A 203 -24.30 12.85 3.81
N GLY A 204 -23.03 13.27 3.80
CA GLY A 204 -21.99 12.75 2.93
C GLY A 204 -21.14 13.87 2.32
N LEU A 205 -20.44 13.53 1.24
CA LEU A 205 -19.69 14.52 0.48
C LEU A 205 -20.64 15.31 -0.42
N VAL A 206 -20.41 16.61 -0.50
CA VAL A 206 -21.15 17.55 -1.33
C VAL A 206 -20.16 18.22 -2.28
N LEU A 207 -20.48 18.24 -3.57
CA LEU A 207 -19.73 18.87 -4.64
C LEU A 207 -20.54 20.04 -5.19
N ASP A 208 -20.00 21.25 -5.09
CA ASP A 208 -20.63 22.48 -5.59
C ASP A 208 -22.11 22.64 -5.13
N GLY A 209 -22.43 22.17 -3.90
CA GLY A 209 -23.77 22.22 -3.32
C GLY A 209 -24.67 21.00 -3.60
N SER A 210 -24.21 20.02 -4.40
CA SER A 210 -24.95 18.78 -4.70
C SER A 210 -24.27 17.53 -4.13
N LEU A 211 -25.00 16.46 -3.81
CA LEU A 211 -24.39 15.24 -3.26
C LEU A 211 -23.41 14.59 -4.26
N VAL A 212 -22.23 14.18 -3.77
CA VAL A 212 -21.11 13.74 -4.62
C VAL A 212 -21.44 12.50 -5.44
N TYR A 213 -22.35 11.63 -4.99
CA TYR A 213 -22.66 10.40 -5.72
C TYR A 213 -23.34 10.65 -7.08
N ASN A 214 -23.84 11.87 -7.31
CA ASN A 214 -24.37 12.33 -8.60
C ASN A 214 -23.31 13.02 -9.48
N ALA A 215 -22.07 13.17 -8.98
CA ALA A 215 -20.99 13.77 -9.74
C ALA A 215 -20.59 12.89 -10.92
N ASP A 216 -20.01 13.52 -11.94
CA ASP A 216 -19.46 12.83 -13.09
C ASP A 216 -18.32 11.86 -12.70
N PRO A 217 -18.15 10.75 -13.43
CA PRO A 217 -17.12 9.75 -13.14
C PRO A 217 -15.70 10.31 -13.12
N GLU A 218 -15.43 11.38 -13.87
CA GLU A 218 -14.13 12.03 -13.91
C GLU A 218 -13.81 12.70 -12.57
N THR A 219 -14.71 13.52 -12.06
CA THR A 219 -14.59 14.18 -10.75
C THR A 219 -14.41 13.16 -9.63
N LEU A 220 -15.23 12.10 -9.63
CA LEU A 220 -15.14 11.02 -8.66
C LEU A 220 -13.84 10.22 -8.76
N SER A 221 -13.25 10.12 -9.95
CA SER A 221 -11.95 9.47 -10.16
C SER A 221 -10.79 10.36 -9.74
N LEU A 222 -10.91 11.67 -9.93
CA LEU A 222 -9.85 12.64 -9.68
C LEU A 222 -9.72 12.98 -8.19
N PHE A 223 -10.85 13.09 -7.48
CA PHE A 223 -10.87 13.39 -6.05
C PHE A 223 -9.92 12.53 -5.21
N PRO A 224 -10.04 11.19 -5.18
CA PRO A 224 -9.19 10.35 -4.32
C PRO A 224 -7.71 10.39 -4.72
N LEU A 225 -7.41 10.54 -6.01
CA LEU A 225 -6.03 10.68 -6.49
C LEU A 225 -5.42 11.98 -5.97
N LYS A 226 -6.07 13.13 -6.21
CA LYS A 226 -5.56 14.42 -5.75
C LYS A 226 -5.45 14.43 -4.21
N PHE A 227 -6.48 13.99 -3.51
CA PHE A 227 -6.54 14.00 -2.05
C PHE A 227 -5.39 13.19 -1.42
N LEU A 228 -5.20 11.94 -1.85
CA LEU A 228 -4.16 11.08 -1.30
C LEU A 228 -2.75 11.54 -1.70
N LEU A 229 -2.56 12.00 -2.94
CA LEU A 229 -1.26 12.45 -3.43
C LEU A 229 -0.83 13.80 -2.82
N GLU A 230 -1.76 14.69 -2.47
CA GLU A 230 -1.41 15.94 -1.77
C GLU A 230 -1.28 15.74 -0.26
N GLY A 231 -2.14 14.90 0.32
CA GLY A 231 -2.25 14.73 1.77
C GLY A 231 -1.32 13.69 2.39
N SER A 232 -0.71 12.80 1.59
CA SER A 232 0.07 11.67 2.10
C SER A 232 1.43 11.50 1.43
N LYS A 233 2.37 10.94 2.20
CA LYS A 233 3.69 10.50 1.72
C LYS A 233 3.89 9.04 2.07
N GLY A 234 4.42 8.24 1.14
CA GLY A 234 4.60 6.81 1.37
C GLY A 234 4.94 6.01 0.11
N PHE A 235 4.40 4.80 0.04
CA PHE A 235 4.49 3.93 -1.12
C PHE A 235 3.09 3.74 -1.72
N PHE A 236 2.86 4.23 -2.92
CA PHE A 236 1.55 4.19 -3.57
C PHE A 236 1.50 3.07 -4.61
N VAL A 237 0.51 2.18 -4.47
CA VAL A 237 0.10 1.25 -5.52
C VAL A 237 -1.15 1.82 -6.19
N ILE A 238 -1.05 2.21 -7.46
CA ILE A 238 -2.15 2.89 -8.17
C ILE A 238 -2.55 2.07 -9.39
N GLU A 239 -3.82 1.68 -9.45
CA GLU A 239 -4.42 0.94 -10.55
C GLU A 239 -5.17 1.89 -11.49
N ASP A 240 -4.87 1.80 -12.78
CA ASP A 240 -5.43 2.58 -13.89
C ASP A 240 -5.70 4.05 -13.51
N PRO A 241 -4.67 4.82 -13.13
CA PRO A 241 -4.79 6.23 -12.73
C PRO A 241 -5.49 7.11 -13.78
N GLU A 242 -5.45 6.70 -15.05
CA GLU A 242 -6.09 7.35 -16.20
C GLU A 242 -7.60 7.10 -16.30
N ALA A 243 -8.13 6.10 -15.58
CA ALA A 243 -9.52 5.66 -15.74
C ALA A 243 -10.53 6.80 -15.52
N ASN A 244 -11.45 6.97 -16.47
CA ASN A 244 -12.46 8.04 -16.53
C ASN A 244 -11.90 9.48 -16.56
N LEU A 245 -10.61 9.70 -16.79
CA LEU A 245 -10.04 11.04 -16.87
C LEU A 245 -9.99 11.54 -18.32
N SER A 246 -10.35 12.80 -18.51
CA SER A 246 -10.03 13.54 -19.74
C SER A 246 -8.52 13.69 -19.90
N LYS A 247 -8.08 14.02 -21.12
CA LYS A 247 -6.66 14.25 -21.41
C LYS A 247 -6.04 15.31 -20.49
N GLU A 248 -6.76 16.39 -20.20
CA GLU A 248 -6.29 17.46 -19.31
C GLU A 248 -6.05 16.93 -17.88
N ASN A 249 -7.02 16.22 -17.32
CA ASN A 249 -6.88 15.70 -15.96
C ASN A 249 -5.89 14.54 -15.85
N LYS A 250 -5.68 13.76 -16.93
CA LYS A 250 -4.57 12.79 -16.99
C LYS A 250 -3.23 13.49 -16.81
N GLU A 251 -2.98 14.59 -17.51
CA GLU A 251 -1.72 15.34 -17.38
C GLU A 251 -1.56 15.92 -15.97
N LYS A 252 -2.61 16.50 -15.38
CA LYS A 252 -2.58 16.97 -13.99
C LYS A 252 -2.22 15.87 -13.00
N VAL A 253 -2.75 14.66 -13.17
CA VAL A 253 -2.39 13.52 -12.29
C VAL A 253 -0.94 13.09 -12.50
N LYS A 254 -0.43 13.09 -13.74
CA LYS A 254 0.99 12.81 -13.99
C LYS A 254 1.89 13.83 -13.31
N GLU A 255 1.56 15.12 -13.41
CA GLU A 255 2.30 16.21 -12.74
C GLU A 255 2.32 16.01 -11.22
N LEU A 256 1.17 15.66 -10.61
CA LEU A 256 1.08 15.32 -9.20
C LEU A 256 2.00 14.14 -8.82
N ILE A 257 1.99 13.06 -9.60
CA ILE A 257 2.82 11.87 -9.34
C ILE A 257 4.31 12.21 -9.46
N LEU A 258 4.70 12.92 -10.53
CA LEU A 258 6.09 13.30 -10.78
C LEU A 258 6.64 14.22 -9.68
N GLY A 259 5.83 15.19 -9.23
CA GLY A 259 6.17 16.14 -8.17
C GLY A 259 6.12 15.59 -6.75
N ASN A 260 5.41 14.49 -6.50
CA ASN A 260 5.26 13.94 -5.15
C ASN A 260 6.53 13.19 -4.69
N PRO A 261 7.03 13.34 -3.45
CA PRO A 261 8.26 12.68 -2.96
C PRO A 261 8.15 11.17 -2.73
N SER A 262 6.98 10.58 -2.87
CA SER A 262 6.68 9.18 -2.61
C SER A 262 7.22 8.23 -3.68
N THR A 263 7.20 6.94 -3.38
CA THR A 263 7.45 5.88 -4.36
C THR A 263 6.14 5.36 -4.94
N PHE A 264 6.14 5.04 -6.23
CA PHE A 264 4.95 4.67 -6.99
C PHE A 264 5.15 3.34 -7.72
N LEU A 265 4.18 2.44 -7.55
CA LEU A 265 3.96 1.27 -8.39
C LEU A 265 2.63 1.45 -9.12
N ILE A 266 2.69 1.76 -10.39
CA ILE A 266 1.52 2.10 -11.22
C ILE A 266 1.17 0.90 -12.09
N SER A 267 -0.08 0.46 -12.09
CA SER A 267 -0.60 -0.55 -13.01
C SER A 267 -1.48 0.14 -14.04
N THR A 268 -1.08 0.13 -15.32
CA THR A 268 -1.85 0.75 -16.41
C THR A 268 -1.60 0.02 -17.73
N ASN A 269 -2.56 0.06 -18.65
CA ASN A 269 -2.35 -0.32 -20.05
C ASN A 269 -2.36 0.88 -21.01
N ASP A 270 -2.54 2.10 -20.49
CA ASP A 270 -2.45 3.34 -21.25
C ASP A 270 -0.98 3.69 -21.45
N GLU A 271 -0.48 3.53 -22.68
CA GLU A 271 0.90 3.87 -23.03
C GLU A 271 1.19 5.36 -22.86
N ASP A 272 0.18 6.23 -23.03
CA ASP A 272 0.34 7.66 -22.79
C ASP A 272 0.47 7.94 -21.29
N PHE A 273 -0.07 7.09 -20.41
CA PHE A 273 0.07 7.25 -18.96
C PHE A 273 1.31 6.57 -18.37
N ALA A 274 1.97 5.65 -19.07
CA ALA A 274 3.11 4.93 -18.50
C ALA A 274 4.23 5.90 -18.05
N LEU A 275 4.63 5.82 -16.77
CA LEU A 275 5.63 6.69 -16.15
C LEU A 275 6.82 5.90 -15.61
N GLY A 276 8.00 6.51 -15.61
CA GLY A 276 9.19 5.91 -15.01
C GLY A 276 9.61 4.61 -15.70
N LYS A 277 10.09 3.63 -14.91
CA LYS A 277 10.56 2.35 -15.45
C LYS A 277 9.39 1.42 -15.72
N VAL A 278 9.27 0.96 -16.97
CA VAL A 278 8.16 0.10 -17.40
C VAL A 278 8.56 -1.38 -17.40
N PHE A 279 7.72 -2.23 -16.80
CA PHE A 279 7.78 -3.68 -16.90
C PHE A 279 6.51 -4.21 -17.53
N ARG A 280 6.65 -5.06 -18.56
CA ARG A 280 5.51 -5.74 -19.19
C ARG A 280 5.32 -7.11 -18.53
N VAL A 281 4.21 -7.26 -17.82
CA VAL A 281 3.81 -8.50 -17.16
C VAL A 281 3.17 -9.43 -18.20
N PRO A 282 3.58 -10.72 -18.27
CA PRO A 282 3.02 -11.68 -19.20
C PRO A 282 1.50 -11.79 -19.09
N GLN A 283 0.84 -12.09 -20.20
CA GLN A 283 -0.56 -12.49 -20.15
C GLN A 283 -0.67 -13.85 -19.46
N SER A 284 -1.70 -13.99 -18.61
CA SER A 284 -2.04 -15.23 -17.91
C SER A 284 -2.54 -16.29 -18.87
#